data_AF-A0A367Z3D3-F1
#
_entry.id   AF-A0A367Z3D3-F1
#
_cell.length_a   1.000
_cell.length_b   1.000
_cell.length_c   1.000
_cell.angle_alpha   90.00
_cell.angle_beta   90.00
_cell.angle_gamma   90.00
#
_symmetry.space_group_name_H-M   'P 1'
#
loop_
_entity.id
_entity.type
_entity.pdbx_description
1 polymer ?
#
loop_
_entity_poly.entity_id
_entity_poly.type
_entity_poly.pdbx_seq_one_letter_code
_entity_poly.pdbx_strand_id
1 'polypeptide(L)'
;MNKTLAICFLIAIFASQPIISQTTEEQKLKEPSTKIGAFLAKKGKVVVKDFYRLGTVKGNFGSSMEFSALVIYEPGRESERLRGLKVEINGGGRYERNNSSFLDFDEVESYSKAVSYLTQTASSWKAGSKEYTEVIFSTKDDFSFGFYQKGTEQTCFSESGYVGKATCFFDVDDLKAIQQIVDKAKSLLTQK
;
A
#
# COMPACT_ATOMS: atom_id res chain seq x y z
N MET A 1 83.64 -2.87 -33.00
CA MET A 1 84.07 -1.50 -32.61
C MET A 1 82.85 -0.59 -32.74
N ASN A 2 82.45 0.07 -31.64
CA ASN A 2 81.41 1.11 -31.47
C ASN A 2 79.93 0.64 -31.59
N LYS A 3 79.08 0.60 -30.54
CA LYS A 3 78.54 1.60 -29.56
C LYS A 3 77.52 2.60 -30.14
N THR A 4 76.22 2.34 -29.94
CA THR A 4 75.07 3.25 -29.61
C THR A 4 73.77 2.43 -29.69
N LEU A 5 72.94 2.18 -28.66
CA LEU A 5 72.17 3.01 -27.70
C LEU A 5 70.96 3.75 -28.32
N ALA A 6 69.75 3.22 -28.08
CA ALA A 6 68.44 3.89 -27.92
C ALA A 6 67.36 2.79 -27.73
N ILE A 7 66.93 2.37 -26.53
CA ILE A 7 66.04 3.03 -25.54
C ILE A 7 64.80 3.69 -26.18
N CYS A 8 63.70 2.93 -26.25
CA CYS A 8 62.35 3.47 -26.09
C CYS A 8 61.55 2.51 -25.20
N PHE A 9 61.53 2.84 -23.91
CA PHE A 9 60.79 2.18 -22.85
C PHE A 9 59.33 2.67 -22.95
N LEU A 10 58.41 1.85 -23.46
CA LEU A 10 56.99 2.16 -23.48
C LEU A 10 56.36 1.67 -22.16
N ILE A 11 56.29 2.55 -21.17
CA ILE A 11 55.61 2.30 -19.89
C ILE A 11 54.11 2.33 -20.15
N ALA A 12 53.47 1.16 -20.15
CA ALA A 12 52.02 1.03 -20.15
C ALA A 12 51.49 1.44 -18.76
N ILE A 13 50.98 2.66 -18.64
CA ILE A 13 50.23 3.12 -17.47
C ILE A 13 48.86 2.44 -17.51
N PHE A 14 48.73 1.30 -16.85
CA PHE A 14 47.43 0.75 -16.48
C PHE A 14 46.82 1.68 -15.42
N ALA A 15 45.96 2.60 -15.87
CA ALA A 15 45.15 3.41 -15.00
C ALA A 15 44.19 2.51 -14.21
N SER A 16 44.48 2.32 -12.92
CA SER A 16 43.58 1.75 -11.93
C SER A 16 42.34 2.64 -11.80
N GLN A 17 41.29 2.34 -12.56
CA GLN A 17 39.98 2.93 -12.34
C GLN A 17 39.44 2.42 -10.99
N PRO A 18 39.00 3.31 -10.08
CA PRO A 18 38.37 2.88 -8.85
C PRO A 18 37.07 2.15 -9.21
N ILE A 19 36.95 0.90 -8.75
CA ILE A 19 35.69 0.18 -8.73
C ILE A 19 34.79 0.95 -7.77
N ILE A 20 33.84 1.71 -8.33
CA ILE A 20 32.72 2.25 -7.57
C ILE A 20 31.90 1.03 -7.14
N SER A 21 32.18 0.53 -5.93
CA SER A 21 31.34 -0.43 -5.24
C SER A 21 29.97 0.22 -5.06
N GLN A 22 28.99 -0.19 -5.86
CA GLN A 22 27.60 0.13 -5.58
C GLN A 22 27.26 -0.56 -4.26
N THR A 23 27.25 0.22 -3.18
CA THR A 23 26.63 -0.19 -1.93
C THR A 23 25.16 -0.39 -2.26
N THR A 24 24.76 -1.64 -2.49
CA THR A 24 23.36 -2.04 -2.44
C THR A 24 22.89 -1.63 -1.04
N GLU A 25 22.11 -0.55 -0.94
CA GLU A 25 21.37 -0.26 0.27
C GLU A 25 20.55 -1.53 0.58
N GLU A 26 20.93 -2.25 1.62
CA GLU A 26 20.09 -3.27 2.21
C GLU A 26 18.74 -2.61 2.46
N GLN A 27 17.74 -2.95 1.65
CA GLN A 27 16.37 -2.55 1.87
C GLN A 27 15.96 -3.11 3.24
N LYS A 28 16.08 -2.27 4.26
CA LYS A 28 15.73 -2.61 5.63
C LYS A 28 14.25 -2.97 5.63
N LEU A 29 13.98 -4.28 5.73
CA LEU A 29 12.63 -4.83 5.78
C LEU A 29 11.84 -4.10 6.86
N LYS A 30 10.75 -3.45 6.46
CA LYS A 30 9.88 -2.70 7.38
C LYS A 30 9.32 -3.67 8.42
N GLU A 31 9.44 -3.30 9.70
CA GLU A 31 8.81 -4.07 10.78
C GLU A 31 7.27 -4.00 10.66
N PRO A 32 6.55 -5.09 10.96
CA PRO A 32 5.10 -5.09 10.86
C PRO A 32 4.47 -4.12 11.84
N SER A 33 3.64 -3.21 11.34
CA SER A 33 3.01 -2.15 12.13
C SER A 33 1.62 -2.52 12.67
N THR A 34 1.03 -3.62 12.20
CA THR A 34 -0.28 -4.14 12.65
C THR A 34 -0.12 -5.45 13.41
N LYS A 35 -1.09 -5.79 14.26
CA LYS A 35 -1.12 -7.08 14.96
C LYS A 35 -1.21 -8.23 13.96
N ILE A 36 -2.02 -8.06 12.91
CA ILE A 36 -2.13 -9.01 11.81
C ILE A 36 -0.77 -9.18 11.10
N GLY A 37 -0.12 -8.09 10.71
CA GLY A 37 1.19 -8.13 10.06
C GLY A 37 2.24 -8.81 10.95
N ALA A 38 2.27 -8.47 12.24
CA ALA A 38 3.18 -9.06 13.21
C ALA A 38 2.93 -10.56 13.38
N PHE A 39 1.67 -10.99 13.37
CA PHE A 39 1.32 -12.40 13.40
C PHE A 39 1.78 -13.15 12.15
N LEU A 40 1.58 -12.56 10.97
CA LEU A 40 1.99 -13.14 9.68
C LEU A 40 3.51 -13.18 9.48
N ALA A 41 4.26 -12.31 10.15
CA ALA A 41 5.72 -12.29 10.09
C ALA A 41 6.38 -13.44 10.87
N LYS A 42 5.68 -14.04 11.84
CA LYS A 42 6.20 -15.15 12.65
C LYS A 42 6.53 -16.36 11.77
N LYS A 43 7.74 -16.90 11.89
CA LYS A 43 8.21 -18.09 11.16
C LYS A 43 8.07 -19.35 12.01
N GLY A 44 8.03 -20.51 11.35
CA GLY A 44 8.02 -21.82 12.00
C GLY A 44 6.67 -22.20 12.64
N LYS A 45 5.57 -21.54 12.27
CA LYS A 45 4.23 -21.80 12.79
C LYS A 45 3.25 -22.10 11.68
N VAL A 46 2.29 -22.99 11.96
CA VAL A 46 1.14 -23.21 11.10
C VAL A 46 0.09 -22.14 11.41
N VAL A 47 -0.38 -21.46 10.38
CA VAL A 47 -1.37 -20.37 10.49
C VAL A 47 -2.58 -20.72 9.64
N VAL A 48 -3.76 -20.67 10.24
CA VAL A 48 -5.04 -20.72 9.52
C VAL A 48 -5.42 -19.29 9.11
N LYS A 49 -5.86 -19.11 7.87
CA LYS A 49 -6.33 -17.83 7.33
C LYS A 49 -7.68 -18.02 6.67
N ASP A 50 -8.71 -17.44 7.26
CA ASP A 50 -10.03 -17.38 6.63
C ASP A 50 -10.22 -16.03 5.95
N PHE A 51 -10.35 -16.07 4.63
CA PHE A 51 -10.65 -14.89 3.82
C PHE A 51 -12.13 -14.89 3.42
N TYR A 52 -12.81 -13.81 3.75
CA TYR A 52 -14.20 -13.58 3.37
C TYR A 52 -14.23 -12.41 2.40
N ARG A 53 -14.38 -12.71 1.10
CA ARG A 53 -14.43 -11.69 0.05
C ARG A 53 -15.64 -10.79 0.26
N LEU A 54 -15.41 -9.49 0.34
CA LEU A 54 -16.47 -8.51 0.64
C LEU A 54 -16.97 -7.81 -0.62
N GLY A 55 -16.05 -7.47 -1.53
CA GLY A 55 -16.34 -6.80 -2.79
C GLY A 55 -15.08 -6.22 -3.44
N THR A 56 -15.26 -5.67 -4.63
CA THR A 56 -14.22 -4.98 -5.40
C THR A 56 -14.78 -3.66 -5.90
N VAL A 57 -13.98 -2.60 -5.83
CA VAL A 57 -14.26 -1.29 -6.43
C VAL A 57 -13.29 -1.10 -7.59
N LYS A 58 -13.83 -0.85 -8.78
CA LYS A 58 -13.02 -0.56 -9.96
C LYS A 58 -12.62 0.90 -9.94
N GLY A 59 -11.37 1.18 -10.28
CA GLY A 59 -10.88 2.53 -10.48
C GLY A 59 -10.60 2.84 -11.94
N ASN A 60 -10.04 4.03 -12.12
CA ASN A 60 -9.62 4.55 -13.39
C ASN A 60 -8.36 3.82 -13.90
N PHE A 61 -8.09 3.87 -15.21
CA PHE A 61 -6.89 3.29 -15.82
C PHE A 61 -6.71 1.77 -15.59
N GLY A 62 -7.81 1.06 -15.32
CA GLY A 62 -7.78 -0.38 -15.04
C GLY A 62 -7.33 -0.74 -13.63
N SER A 63 -7.22 0.24 -12.72
CA SER A 63 -6.93 -0.02 -11.32
C SER A 63 -8.13 -0.63 -10.59
N SER A 64 -7.90 -1.25 -9.44
CA SER A 64 -8.99 -1.71 -8.57
C SER A 64 -8.55 -1.85 -7.12
N MET A 65 -9.55 -1.84 -6.24
CA MET A 65 -9.40 -2.15 -4.82
C MET A 65 -10.26 -3.37 -4.47
N GLU A 66 -9.66 -4.41 -3.93
CA GLU A 66 -10.34 -5.60 -3.43
C GLU A 66 -10.31 -5.64 -1.90
N PHE A 67 -11.46 -5.93 -1.31
CA PHE A 67 -11.66 -5.97 0.12
C PHE A 67 -12.01 -7.38 0.59
N SER A 68 -11.29 -7.86 1.59
CA SER A 68 -11.55 -9.14 2.24
C SER A 68 -11.49 -9.01 3.75
N ALA A 69 -12.52 -9.47 4.46
CA ALA A 69 -12.41 -9.68 5.90
C ALA A 69 -11.49 -10.87 6.16
N LEU A 70 -10.61 -10.73 7.14
CA LEU A 70 -9.57 -11.69 7.46
C LEU A 70 -9.68 -12.12 8.93
N VAL A 71 -9.70 -13.43 9.15
CA VAL A 71 -9.55 -14.05 10.47
C VAL A 71 -8.32 -14.96 10.43
N ILE A 72 -7.39 -14.78 11.37
CA ILE A 72 -6.16 -15.58 11.44
C ILE A 72 -5.91 -16.11 12.84
N TYR A 73 -5.42 -17.34 12.94
CA TYR A 73 -5.11 -18.01 14.21
C TYR A 73 -4.14 -19.19 14.02
N GLU A 74 -3.57 -19.69 15.11
CA GLU A 74 -2.80 -20.94 15.14
C GLU A 74 -3.76 -22.10 15.46
N PRO A 75 -3.67 -23.27 14.79
CA PRO A 75 -4.49 -24.44 15.13
C PRO A 75 -4.40 -24.80 16.62
N GLY A 76 -5.54 -25.02 17.28
CA GLY A 76 -5.61 -25.27 18.72
C GLY A 76 -5.55 -24.01 19.60
N ARG A 77 -5.54 -22.82 18.99
CA ARG A 77 -5.61 -21.50 19.65
C ARG A 77 -6.70 -20.62 19.05
N GLU A 78 -7.85 -21.21 18.75
CA GLU A 78 -8.97 -20.55 18.09
C GLU A 78 -9.51 -19.33 18.89
N SER A 79 -9.32 -19.33 20.21
CA SER A 79 -9.69 -18.21 21.10
C SER A 79 -8.78 -16.98 20.94
N GLU A 80 -7.55 -17.14 20.42
CA GLU A 80 -6.57 -16.08 20.20
C GLU A 80 -6.65 -15.47 18.78
N ARG A 81 -7.75 -15.73 18.06
CA ARG A 81 -7.93 -15.27 16.68
C ARG A 81 -7.82 -13.75 16.55
N LEU A 82 -7.03 -13.33 15.56
CA LEU A 82 -6.97 -11.94 15.12
C LEU A 82 -7.93 -11.73 13.96
N ARG A 83 -8.51 -10.55 13.91
CA ARG A 83 -9.57 -10.15 12.99
C ARG A 83 -9.22 -8.80 12.39
N GLY A 84 -9.52 -8.61 11.12
CA GLY A 84 -9.29 -7.35 10.45
C GLY A 84 -9.69 -7.35 8.98
N LEU A 85 -9.23 -6.35 8.26
CA LEU A 85 -9.53 -6.14 6.86
C LEU A 85 -8.24 -6.20 6.04
N LYS A 86 -8.23 -7.02 5.00
CA LYS A 86 -7.23 -6.96 3.93
C LYS A 86 -7.78 -6.06 2.83
N VAL A 87 -7.00 -5.07 2.42
CA VAL A 87 -7.25 -4.25 1.23
C VAL A 87 -6.13 -4.51 0.24
N GLU A 88 -6.47 -4.93 -0.96
CA GLU A 88 -5.52 -5.16 -2.05
C GLU A 88 -5.77 -4.15 -3.16
N ILE A 89 -4.72 -3.43 -3.56
CA ILE A 89 -4.76 -2.42 -4.61
C ILE A 89 -3.99 -2.93 -5.81
N ASN A 90 -4.65 -2.98 -6.96
CA ASN A 90 -4.03 -3.20 -8.26
C ASN A 90 -3.95 -1.84 -8.98
N GLY A 91 -2.75 -1.37 -9.30
CA GLY A 91 -2.51 -0.01 -9.82
C GLY A 91 -2.84 0.23 -11.30
N GLY A 92 -3.09 -0.82 -12.09
CA GLY A 92 -3.37 -0.71 -13.53
C GLY A 92 -2.27 -0.04 -14.37
N GLY A 93 -2.49 0.05 -15.69
CA GLY A 93 -1.63 0.79 -16.61
C GLY A 93 -0.31 0.10 -17.02
N ARG A 94 0.64 0.87 -17.58
CA ARG A 94 1.92 0.34 -18.11
C ARG A 94 2.90 -0.16 -17.03
N TYR A 95 2.69 0.24 -15.78
CA TYR A 95 3.52 -0.15 -14.64
C TYR A 95 2.61 -0.69 -13.53
N GLU A 96 1.92 -1.79 -13.82
CA GLU A 96 1.04 -2.46 -12.87
C GLU A 96 1.83 -2.79 -11.60
N ARG A 97 1.35 -2.25 -10.47
CA ARG A 97 1.86 -2.56 -9.14
C ARG A 97 0.72 -3.04 -8.30
N ASN A 98 0.96 -4.12 -7.58
CA ASN A 98 -0.01 -4.71 -6.70
C ASN A 98 0.55 -4.68 -5.29
N ASN A 99 -0.24 -4.16 -4.37
CA ASN A 99 0.13 -4.14 -2.96
C ASN A 99 -1.07 -4.44 -2.09
N SER A 100 -0.83 -4.98 -0.91
CA SER A 100 -1.87 -5.28 0.06
C SER A 100 -1.50 -4.74 1.41
N SER A 101 -2.48 -4.12 2.06
CA SER A 101 -2.36 -3.64 3.42
C SER A 101 -3.39 -4.34 4.32
N PHE A 102 -3.04 -4.48 5.58
CA PHE A 102 -3.90 -5.01 6.63
C PHE A 102 -4.32 -3.89 7.57
N LEU A 103 -5.59 -3.92 7.98
CA LEU A 103 -6.12 -3.06 9.03
C LEU A 103 -6.56 -3.97 10.17
N ASP A 104 -6.07 -3.70 11.38
CA ASP A 104 -6.56 -4.38 12.58
C ASP A 104 -8.04 -4.02 12.82
N PHE A 105 -8.78 -4.86 13.54
CA PHE A 105 -10.23 -4.65 13.76
C PHE A 105 -10.59 -3.26 14.30
N ASP A 106 -9.76 -2.69 15.18
CA ASP A 106 -9.92 -1.32 15.70
C ASP A 106 -9.72 -0.23 14.62
N GLU A 107 -8.89 -0.50 13.62
CA GLU A 107 -8.68 0.41 12.48
C GLU A 107 -9.85 0.36 11.48
N VAL A 108 -10.57 -0.77 11.37
CA VAL A 108 -11.74 -0.90 10.47
C VAL A 108 -12.86 0.07 10.89
N GLU A 109 -13.07 0.28 12.19
CA GLU A 109 -14.05 1.26 12.67
C GLU A 109 -13.64 2.68 12.29
N SER A 110 -12.37 3.02 12.49
CA SER A 110 -11.81 4.32 12.11
C SER A 110 -11.90 4.56 10.61
N TYR A 111 -11.68 3.52 9.79
CA TYR A 111 -11.80 3.60 8.35
C TYR A 111 -13.26 3.85 7.90
N SER A 112 -14.24 3.16 8.49
CA SER A 112 -15.67 3.43 8.24
C SER A 112 -16.06 4.88 8.54
N LYS A 113 -15.57 5.43 9.66
CA LYS A 113 -15.78 6.85 10.02
C LYS A 113 -15.10 7.79 9.02
N ALA A 114 -13.89 7.46 8.57
CA ALA A 114 -13.16 8.24 7.60
C ALA A 114 -13.87 8.30 6.23
N VAL A 115 -14.38 7.17 5.72
CA VAL A 115 -15.16 7.13 4.47
C VAL A 115 -16.39 8.02 4.55
N SER A 116 -17.11 7.97 5.68
CA SER A 116 -18.26 8.86 5.93
C SER A 116 -17.87 10.34 5.96
N TYR A 117 -16.78 10.69 6.65
CA TYR A 117 -16.27 12.05 6.69
C TYR A 117 -15.85 12.57 5.30
N LEU A 118 -15.13 11.74 4.54
CA LEU A 118 -14.68 12.10 3.18
C LEU A 118 -15.87 12.30 2.24
N THR A 119 -16.90 11.45 2.34
CA THR A 119 -18.15 11.58 1.55
C THR A 119 -18.86 12.91 1.83
N GLN A 120 -19.00 13.28 3.11
CA GLN A 120 -19.61 14.55 3.51
C GLN A 120 -18.77 15.74 3.07
N THR A 121 -17.45 15.65 3.25
CA THR A 121 -16.51 16.72 2.90
C THR A 121 -16.50 16.96 1.39
N ALA A 122 -16.35 15.91 0.58
CA ALA A 122 -16.41 15.99 -0.88
C ALA A 122 -17.73 16.62 -1.36
N SER A 123 -18.86 16.20 -0.79
CA SER A 123 -20.17 16.76 -1.10
C SER A 123 -20.26 18.25 -0.79
N SER A 124 -19.73 18.69 0.37
CA SER A 124 -19.73 20.10 0.77
C SER A 124 -18.84 20.98 -0.12
N TRP A 125 -17.79 20.40 -0.71
CA TRP A 125 -16.84 21.14 -1.55
C TRP A 125 -17.27 21.25 -3.01
N LYS A 126 -18.27 20.46 -3.45
CA LYS A 126 -18.71 20.36 -4.85
C LYS A 126 -19.11 21.70 -5.48
N ALA A 127 -19.61 22.65 -4.69
CA ALA A 127 -20.06 23.96 -5.18
C ALA A 127 -18.94 25.03 -5.23
N GLY A 128 -17.80 24.80 -4.55
CA GLY A 128 -16.72 25.77 -4.44
C GLY A 128 -15.53 25.39 -5.31
N SER A 129 -14.85 26.39 -5.86
CA SER A 129 -13.51 26.18 -6.42
C SER A 129 -12.47 26.17 -5.31
N LYS A 130 -11.45 25.32 -5.41
CA LYS A 130 -10.35 25.24 -4.45
C LYS A 130 -9.00 25.25 -5.16
N GLU A 131 -8.00 25.84 -4.50
CA GLU A 131 -6.62 25.48 -4.77
C GLU A 131 -6.42 23.98 -4.50
N TYR A 132 -5.34 23.40 -5.03
CA TYR A 132 -5.06 21.99 -4.85
C TYR A 132 -5.05 21.63 -3.36
N THR A 133 -6.06 20.86 -2.93
CA THR A 133 -6.28 20.51 -1.53
C THR A 133 -6.58 19.03 -1.44
N GLU A 134 -5.91 18.32 -0.54
CA GLU A 134 -6.16 16.90 -0.27
C GLU A 134 -6.72 16.68 1.13
N VAL A 135 -7.56 15.66 1.26
CA VAL A 135 -8.01 15.14 2.55
C VAL A 135 -7.67 13.66 2.59
N ILE A 136 -6.82 13.26 3.55
CA ILE A 136 -6.20 11.94 3.59
C ILE A 136 -6.45 11.28 4.95
N PHE A 137 -6.86 10.02 4.90
CA PHE A 137 -6.85 9.08 6.02
C PHE A 137 -5.73 8.05 5.79
N SER A 138 -4.96 7.74 6.83
CA SER A 138 -3.85 6.79 6.76
C SER A 138 -3.90 5.82 7.94
N THR A 139 -3.45 4.58 7.71
CA THR A 139 -3.41 3.51 8.72
C THR A 139 -1.97 3.10 9.03
N LYS A 140 -1.80 2.17 9.97
CA LYS A 140 -0.48 1.66 10.38
C LYS A 140 0.26 0.97 9.23
N ASP A 141 -0.45 0.26 8.34
CA ASP A 141 0.16 -0.61 7.30
C ASP A 141 0.31 0.08 5.94
N ASP A 142 0.66 1.37 5.95
CA ASP A 142 0.83 2.24 4.77
C ASP A 142 -0.35 2.22 3.79
N PHE A 143 -1.55 1.93 4.30
CA PHE A 143 -2.77 2.15 3.55
C PHE A 143 -3.17 3.62 3.69
N SER A 144 -3.38 4.29 2.57
CA SER A 144 -3.95 5.63 2.54
C SER A 144 -5.21 5.64 1.68
N PHE A 145 -6.13 6.53 2.05
CA PHE A 145 -7.41 6.70 1.40
C PHE A 145 -7.84 8.16 1.52
N GLY A 146 -8.26 8.76 0.43
CA GLY A 146 -8.58 10.18 0.43
C GLY A 146 -9.19 10.67 -0.86
N PHE A 147 -9.34 11.97 -0.94
CA PHE A 147 -9.63 12.67 -2.19
C PHE A 147 -8.87 13.98 -2.25
N TYR A 148 -8.65 14.46 -3.45
CA TYR A 148 -8.17 15.81 -3.69
C TYR A 148 -9.15 16.59 -4.55
N GLN A 149 -9.08 17.91 -4.45
CA GLN A 149 -9.80 18.83 -5.32
C GLN A 149 -8.86 19.88 -5.90
N LYS A 150 -8.99 20.13 -7.20
CA LYS A 150 -8.35 21.25 -7.90
C LYS A 150 -9.37 21.96 -8.77
N GLY A 151 -9.57 23.25 -8.55
CA GLY A 151 -10.72 23.95 -9.13
C GLY A 151 -12.01 23.32 -8.60
N THR A 152 -12.84 22.83 -9.51
CA THR A 152 -14.09 22.11 -9.20
C THR A 152 -13.97 20.59 -9.38
N GLU A 153 -12.83 20.11 -9.86
CA GLU A 153 -12.62 18.67 -10.12
C GLU A 153 -12.18 17.96 -8.85
N GLN A 154 -12.89 16.89 -8.51
CA GLN A 154 -12.59 16.04 -7.37
C GLN A 154 -12.18 14.66 -7.88
N THR A 155 -11.18 14.06 -7.23
CA THR A 155 -10.76 12.69 -7.53
C THR A 155 -10.42 11.99 -6.23
N CYS A 156 -10.99 10.81 -6.02
CA CYS A 156 -10.65 9.96 -4.90
C CYS A 156 -9.46 9.08 -5.24
N PHE A 157 -8.72 8.69 -4.20
CA PHE A 157 -7.59 7.80 -4.34
C PHE A 157 -7.45 6.89 -3.15
N SER A 158 -6.77 5.77 -3.38
CA SER A 158 -6.28 4.91 -2.33
C SER A 158 -4.90 4.37 -2.70
N GLU A 159 -4.01 4.26 -1.73
CA GLU A 159 -2.68 3.71 -1.90
C GLU A 159 -2.37 2.62 -0.89
N SER A 160 -1.49 1.71 -1.28
CA SER A 160 -0.98 0.66 -0.41
C SER A 160 0.50 0.44 -0.69
N GLY A 161 1.28 0.35 0.39
CA GLY A 161 2.70 0.02 0.37
C GLY A 161 3.63 1.12 0.84
N TYR A 162 4.81 0.73 1.32
CA TYR A 162 5.88 1.64 1.69
C TYR A 162 6.76 2.00 0.48
N VAL A 163 7.35 0.98 -0.14
CA VAL A 163 8.16 1.09 -1.37
C VAL A 163 7.36 0.55 -2.53
N GLY A 164 7.36 1.26 -3.66
CA GLY A 164 6.65 0.81 -4.86
C GLY A 164 5.13 0.78 -4.66
N LYS A 165 4.56 1.86 -4.11
CA LYS A 165 3.12 2.01 -3.87
C LYS A 165 2.28 1.59 -5.08
N ALA A 166 1.22 0.85 -4.78
CA ALA A 166 0.09 0.67 -5.69
C ALA A 166 -0.95 1.75 -5.39
N THR A 167 -1.54 2.34 -6.43
CA THR A 167 -2.48 3.45 -6.30
C THR A 167 -3.70 3.19 -7.17
N CYS A 168 -4.89 3.40 -6.64
CA CYS A 168 -6.15 3.31 -7.37
C CYS A 168 -6.87 4.66 -7.27
N PHE A 169 -7.10 5.30 -8.41
CA PHE A 169 -7.93 6.51 -8.51
C PHE A 169 -9.36 6.12 -8.88
N PHE A 170 -10.36 6.80 -8.33
CA PHE A 170 -11.78 6.50 -8.56
C PHE A 170 -12.64 7.72 -8.28
N ASP A 171 -13.94 7.62 -8.60
CA ASP A 171 -14.86 8.75 -8.52
C ASP A 171 -15.47 8.88 -7.12
N VAL A 172 -15.89 10.10 -6.77
CA VAL A 172 -16.53 10.39 -5.49
C VAL A 172 -17.80 9.55 -5.27
N ASP A 173 -18.49 9.19 -6.34
CA ASP A 173 -19.70 8.37 -6.28
C ASP A 173 -19.42 6.93 -5.78
N ASP A 174 -18.20 6.43 -5.95
CA ASP A 174 -17.79 5.10 -5.48
C ASP A 174 -17.57 5.05 -3.96
N LEU A 175 -17.46 6.20 -3.28
CA LEU A 175 -17.33 6.25 -1.81
C LEU A 175 -18.49 5.53 -1.11
N LYS A 176 -19.70 5.57 -1.69
CA LYS A 176 -20.87 4.86 -1.16
C LYS A 176 -20.69 3.34 -1.22
N ALA A 177 -20.13 2.83 -2.32
CA ALA A 177 -19.86 1.39 -2.45
C ALA A 177 -18.79 0.95 -1.44
N ILE A 178 -17.75 1.76 -1.25
CA ILE A 178 -16.70 1.51 -0.26
C ILE A 178 -17.29 1.49 1.16
N GLN A 179 -18.13 2.48 1.52
CA GLN A 179 -18.80 2.52 2.82
C GLN A 179 -19.59 1.23 3.09
N GLN A 180 -20.37 0.77 2.11
CA GLN A 180 -21.14 -0.48 2.22
C GLN A 180 -20.25 -1.70 2.44
N ILE A 181 -19.12 -1.79 1.72
CA ILE A 181 -18.15 -2.89 1.85
C ILE A 181 -17.53 -2.87 3.26
N VAL A 182 -17.11 -1.71 3.75
CA VAL A 182 -16.49 -1.58 5.08
C VAL A 182 -17.49 -1.88 6.20
N ASP A 183 -18.73 -1.44 6.07
CA ASP A 183 -19.77 -1.74 7.06
C ASP A 183 -20.14 -3.22 7.09
N LYS A 184 -20.16 -3.88 5.92
CA LYS A 184 -20.26 -5.34 5.82
C LYS A 184 -19.08 -6.03 6.51
N ALA A 185 -17.86 -5.52 6.34
CA ALA A 185 -16.67 -6.02 7.03
C ALA A 185 -16.85 -5.97 8.56
N LYS A 186 -17.25 -4.81 9.09
CA LYS A 186 -17.46 -4.60 10.54
C LYS A 186 -18.48 -5.58 11.11
N SER A 187 -19.61 -5.73 10.43
CA SER A 187 -20.66 -6.67 10.84
C SER A 187 -20.14 -8.11 10.88
N LEU A 188 -19.47 -8.56 9.82
CA LEU A 188 -18.94 -9.92 9.71
C LEU A 188 -17.87 -10.19 10.78
N LEU A 189 -16.91 -9.28 10.94
CA LEU A 189 -15.80 -9.43 11.89
C LEU A 189 -16.27 -9.42 13.36
N THR A 190 -17.40 -8.77 13.66
CA THR A 190 -18.00 -8.77 15.01
C THR A 190 -18.59 -10.15 15.36
N GLN A 191 -19.19 -10.81 14.38
CA GLN A 191 -19.80 -12.14 14.54
C GLN A 191 -18.75 -13.26 14.53
N LYS A 192 -17.59 -13.00 13.93
CA LYS A 192 -16.54 -13.99 13.73
C LYS A 192 -15.56 -14.11 14.87
#